data_AF-A0A963YT46-F1
#
_entry.id   AF-A0A963YT46-F1
#
_cell.length_a   1.000
_cell.length_b   1.000
_cell.length_c   1.000
_cell.angle_alpha   90.00
_cell.angle_beta   90.00
_cell.angle_gamma   90.00
#
_symmetry.space_group_name_H-M   'P 1'
#
loop_
_entity.id
_entity.type
_entity.pdbx_description
1 polymer ?
#
loop_
_entity_poly.entity_id
_entity_poly.type
_entity_poly.pdbx_seq_one_letter_code
_entity_poly.pdbx_strand_id
1 'polypeptide(L)'
;MSSYSYALIGNTWPAGTTTLTYSFATSAVNGNAFSSSITNSTERTEIAAAFATWSTITGIQFVEVADGTTANIRLNFADVESTSAALGQTTLSYAANGITNANSPVILLEDPNETPLVADSTGILYYSQGANSESEDTTFLQLVEHEIGHVLGFADNNDPNSIENASLTSINRGFDGTDLIGALTLYPSFSTGTLPTVTTAVTTAAASATPDVVATSTAASSTSGSTTTAPTLFTLSDNGSTTAVTADSYTGPLGFLPHGDFFSYNGSDNVNIVASSNATNPLIASGSGIDLLQGTATGTSVLDAGTGANIDIDGGNGATTFVQNGYVSGATWDFLQNFHGADEDILFGYIPGLSKLTFTDSAGMGSDYGVTATLLPGNGNSEEVTFVGVTMADLHGAATTVDGVPSWVLWTS
;
A
#
# COMPACT_ATOMS: atom_id res chain seq x y z
N MET A 1 11.18 20.30 -7.16
CA MET A 1 10.84 18.87 -7.13
C MET A 1 9.80 18.65 -8.21
N SER A 2 10.02 17.70 -9.11
CA SER A 2 8.98 17.25 -10.04
C SER A 2 7.98 16.46 -9.23
N SER A 3 6.75 16.95 -9.08
CA SER A 3 5.64 16.14 -8.60
C SER A 3 5.51 14.95 -9.54
N TYR A 4 5.61 13.72 -9.04
CA TYR A 4 5.20 12.55 -9.80
C TYR A 4 3.71 12.70 -10.12
N SER A 5 3.33 12.38 -11.36
CA SER A 5 1.97 12.55 -11.85
C SER A 5 1.54 11.26 -12.51
N TYR A 6 0.32 10.80 -12.20
CA TYR A 6 -0.29 9.72 -12.94
C TYR A 6 -0.36 10.07 -14.43
N ALA A 7 -0.20 9.06 -15.28
CA ALA A 7 -0.30 9.21 -16.72
C ALA A 7 -1.61 8.56 -17.21
N LEU A 8 -2.21 9.15 -18.24
CA LEU A 8 -3.45 8.66 -18.83
C LEU A 8 -3.22 8.30 -20.30
N ILE A 9 -3.83 7.20 -20.74
CA ILE A 9 -3.87 6.81 -22.16
C ILE A 9 -4.71 7.81 -23.00
N GLY A 10 -5.49 8.65 -22.32
CA GLY A 10 -6.27 9.74 -22.92
C GLY A 10 -7.72 9.39 -23.23
N ASN A 11 -8.14 8.14 -23.02
CA ASN A 11 -9.53 7.69 -23.08
C ASN A 11 -9.86 6.89 -21.81
N THR A 12 -11.06 7.10 -21.26
CA THR A 12 -11.60 6.34 -20.13
C THR A 12 -12.89 5.63 -20.52
N TRP A 13 -13.40 4.76 -19.64
CA TRP A 13 -14.78 4.29 -19.77
C TRP A 13 -15.76 5.48 -19.70
N PRO A 14 -16.90 5.43 -20.43
CA PRO A 14 -17.86 6.52 -20.43
C PRO A 14 -18.29 6.93 -19.03
N ALA A 15 -18.48 8.23 -18.81
CA ALA A 15 -18.92 8.76 -17.52
C ALA A 15 -20.21 8.07 -17.04
N GLY A 16 -20.23 7.68 -15.76
CA GLY A 16 -21.34 6.93 -15.15
C GLY A 16 -21.25 5.42 -15.32
N THR A 17 -20.19 4.89 -15.92
CA THR A 17 -19.89 3.45 -15.87
C THR A 17 -19.67 3.03 -14.42
N THR A 18 -20.54 2.16 -13.92
CA THR A 18 -20.52 1.63 -12.55
C THR A 18 -20.32 0.12 -12.50
N THR A 19 -20.35 -0.54 -13.65
CA THR A 19 -20.14 -1.98 -13.76
C THR A 19 -19.44 -2.30 -15.07
N LEU A 20 -18.38 -3.11 -14.98
CA LEU A 20 -17.70 -3.73 -16.11
C LEU A 20 -17.73 -5.24 -15.91
N THR A 21 -17.88 -5.95 -17.02
CA THR A 21 -17.84 -7.42 -17.04
C THR A 21 -16.50 -7.89 -17.59
N TYR A 22 -15.93 -8.94 -17.02
CA TYR A 22 -14.73 -9.57 -17.55
C TYR A 22 -14.96 -11.06 -17.81
N SER A 23 -14.22 -11.63 -18.76
CA SER A 23 -14.24 -13.07 -19.02
C SER A 23 -12.85 -13.63 -19.30
N PHE A 24 -12.69 -14.90 -18.93
CA PHE A 24 -11.55 -15.71 -19.35
C PHE A 24 -11.78 -16.16 -20.79
N ALA A 25 -10.99 -15.62 -21.71
CA ALA A 25 -11.26 -15.74 -23.14
C ALA A 25 -10.94 -17.14 -23.68
N THR A 26 -11.86 -17.72 -24.44
CA THR A 26 -11.76 -19.07 -25.01
C THR A 26 -11.30 -19.09 -26.47
N SER A 27 -11.20 -17.91 -27.10
CA SER A 27 -10.81 -17.74 -28.49
C SER A 27 -10.19 -16.38 -28.70
N ALA A 28 -9.24 -16.27 -29.64
CA ALA A 28 -8.60 -15.02 -30.04
C ALA A 28 -9.59 -13.85 -30.24
N VAL A 29 -9.15 -12.64 -29.90
CA VAL A 29 -9.94 -11.40 -29.99
C VAL A 29 -9.13 -10.37 -30.75
N ASN A 30 -9.66 -9.85 -31.87
CA ASN A 30 -9.02 -8.80 -32.69
C ASN A 30 -7.62 -9.11 -33.20
N GLY A 31 -7.32 -10.39 -33.43
CA GLY A 31 -5.97 -10.80 -33.83
C GLY A 31 -5.00 -10.97 -32.66
N ASN A 32 -5.41 -10.66 -31.43
CA ASN A 32 -4.70 -11.09 -30.23
C ASN A 32 -4.96 -12.59 -30.02
N ALA A 33 -3.91 -13.39 -30.22
CA ALA A 33 -3.95 -14.82 -30.00
C ALA A 33 -3.70 -15.14 -28.53
N PHE A 34 -4.35 -16.20 -28.04
CA PHE A 34 -4.08 -16.77 -26.73
C PHE A 34 -3.36 -18.10 -26.92
N SER A 35 -2.36 -18.36 -26.08
CA SER A 35 -1.52 -19.56 -26.14
C SER A 35 -2.08 -20.69 -25.27
N SER A 36 -2.64 -20.36 -24.11
CA SER A 36 -3.27 -21.32 -23.20
C SER A 36 -4.47 -20.73 -22.47
N SER A 37 -5.20 -21.54 -21.70
CA SER A 37 -6.35 -21.11 -20.90
C SER A 37 -5.99 -21.03 -19.42
N ILE A 38 -6.34 -19.93 -18.77
CA ILE A 38 -6.28 -19.79 -17.31
C ILE A 38 -7.33 -20.71 -16.66
N THR A 39 -6.88 -21.88 -16.19
CA THR A 39 -7.74 -22.89 -15.56
C THR A 39 -7.36 -23.18 -14.11
N ASN A 40 -6.17 -22.76 -13.68
CA ASN A 40 -5.69 -22.89 -12.31
C ASN A 40 -6.53 -22.00 -11.37
N SER A 41 -7.01 -22.58 -10.26
CA SER A 41 -7.84 -21.85 -9.30
C SER A 41 -7.09 -20.73 -8.58
N THR A 42 -5.78 -20.87 -8.35
CA THR A 42 -4.97 -19.84 -7.68
C THR A 42 -4.82 -18.61 -8.58
N GLU A 43 -4.43 -18.80 -9.84
CA GLU A 43 -4.33 -17.72 -10.83
C GLU A 43 -5.67 -16.98 -11.00
N ARG A 44 -6.80 -17.72 -11.10
CA ARG A 44 -8.13 -17.10 -11.18
C ARG A 44 -8.51 -16.33 -9.92
N THR A 45 -8.04 -16.78 -8.75
CA THR A 45 -8.27 -16.10 -7.48
C THR A 45 -7.49 -14.78 -7.42
N GLU A 46 -6.22 -14.78 -7.83
CA GLU A 46 -5.40 -13.55 -7.89
C GLU A 46 -5.95 -12.56 -8.93
N ILE A 47 -6.43 -13.02 -10.09
CA ILE A 47 -7.09 -12.14 -11.07
C ILE A 47 -8.37 -11.51 -10.50
N ALA A 48 -9.20 -12.30 -9.81
CA ALA A 48 -10.39 -11.78 -9.16
C ALA A 48 -10.04 -10.78 -8.04
N ALA A 49 -8.94 -11.03 -7.31
CA ALA A 49 -8.41 -10.11 -6.30
C ALA A 49 -7.97 -8.79 -6.94
N ALA A 50 -7.20 -8.81 -8.02
CA ALA A 50 -6.77 -7.60 -8.74
C ALA A 50 -7.96 -6.74 -9.20
N PHE A 51 -9.00 -7.36 -9.78
CA PHE A 51 -10.23 -6.64 -10.12
C PHE A 51 -10.93 -6.08 -8.89
N ALA A 52 -10.93 -6.80 -7.76
CA ALA A 52 -11.49 -6.30 -6.51
C ALA A 52 -10.67 -5.10 -6.00
N THR A 53 -9.33 -5.14 -6.03
CA THR A 53 -8.45 -4.02 -5.66
C THR A 53 -8.81 -2.78 -6.47
N TRP A 54 -8.88 -2.88 -7.80
CA TRP A 54 -9.30 -1.74 -8.64
C TRP A 54 -10.74 -1.28 -8.39
N SER A 55 -11.65 -2.22 -8.10
CA SER A 55 -13.03 -1.91 -7.72
C SER A 55 -13.08 -1.00 -6.49
N THR A 56 -12.19 -1.25 -5.51
CA THR A 56 -12.13 -0.49 -4.26
C THR A 56 -11.85 1.00 -4.45
N ILE A 57 -10.96 1.36 -5.38
CA ILE A 57 -10.52 2.75 -5.57
C ILE A 57 -11.21 3.48 -6.72
N THR A 58 -11.82 2.75 -7.66
CA THR A 58 -12.57 3.33 -8.79
C THR A 58 -14.08 3.38 -8.57
N GLY A 59 -14.61 2.52 -7.68
CA GLY A 59 -16.04 2.29 -7.52
C GLY A 59 -16.70 1.53 -8.67
N ILE A 60 -15.94 1.03 -9.65
CA ILE A 60 -16.45 0.20 -10.73
C ILE A 60 -16.60 -1.23 -10.22
N GLN A 61 -17.80 -1.79 -10.33
CA GLN A 61 -18.01 -3.21 -10.02
C GLN A 61 -17.53 -4.07 -11.18
N PHE A 62 -16.60 -4.99 -10.90
CA PHE A 62 -16.17 -5.98 -11.88
C PHE A 62 -16.90 -7.30 -11.68
N VAL A 63 -17.51 -7.81 -12.76
CA VAL A 63 -18.31 -9.03 -12.71
C VAL A 63 -17.77 -10.05 -13.70
N GLU A 64 -17.32 -11.20 -13.22
CA GLU A 64 -16.97 -12.31 -14.10
C GLU A 64 -18.23 -12.80 -14.83
N VAL A 65 -18.15 -12.94 -16.15
CA VAL A 65 -19.20 -13.52 -16.99
C VAL A 65 -18.66 -14.62 -17.87
N ALA A 66 -19.56 -15.44 -18.42
CA ALA A 66 -19.20 -16.40 -19.45
C ALA A 66 -18.59 -15.67 -20.66
N ASP A 67 -17.58 -16.29 -21.26
CA ASP A 67 -16.87 -15.70 -22.38
C ASP A 67 -17.77 -15.44 -23.60
N GLY A 68 -17.56 -14.29 -24.24
CA GLY A 68 -18.34 -13.86 -25.39
C GLY A 68 -18.17 -12.38 -25.69
N THR A 69 -18.79 -11.93 -26.78
CA THR A 69 -18.71 -10.53 -27.25
C THR A 69 -19.42 -9.53 -26.36
N THR A 70 -20.11 -10.00 -25.31
CA THR A 70 -20.79 -9.15 -24.32
C THR A 70 -19.91 -8.79 -23.13
N ALA A 71 -18.81 -9.52 -22.91
CA ALA A 71 -17.84 -9.17 -21.89
C ALA A 71 -17.17 -7.84 -22.26
N ASN A 72 -17.07 -6.91 -21.29
CA ASN A 72 -16.39 -5.65 -21.52
C ASN A 72 -14.89 -5.88 -21.67
N ILE A 73 -14.31 -6.76 -20.85
CA ILE A 73 -12.89 -7.06 -20.78
C ILE A 73 -12.72 -8.56 -21.04
N ARG A 74 -11.74 -8.93 -21.86
CA ARG A 74 -11.43 -10.34 -22.13
C ARG A 74 -9.96 -10.57 -21.83
N LEU A 75 -9.64 -11.62 -21.09
CA LEU A 75 -8.26 -11.87 -20.67
C LEU A 75 -7.90 -13.34 -20.78
N ASN A 76 -6.66 -13.62 -21.15
CA ASN A 76 -6.10 -14.97 -21.10
C ASN A 76 -4.57 -14.94 -21.24
N PHE A 77 -3.93 -16.10 -21.12
CA PHE A 77 -2.51 -16.25 -21.38
C PHE A 77 -2.15 -16.14 -22.86
N ALA A 78 -1.00 -15.53 -23.12
CA ALA A 78 -0.37 -15.40 -24.42
C ALA A 78 1.15 -15.51 -24.28
N ASP A 79 1.84 -15.85 -25.37
CA ASP A 79 3.29 -15.76 -25.49
C ASP A 79 3.66 -14.28 -25.77
N VAL A 80 3.79 -13.50 -24.71
CA VAL A 80 3.99 -12.04 -24.76
C VAL A 80 5.49 -11.74 -24.75
N GLU A 81 6.24 -12.38 -23.88
CA GLU A 81 7.66 -12.10 -23.64
C GLU A 81 8.49 -12.31 -24.91
N SER A 82 8.25 -13.40 -25.65
CA SER A 82 9.00 -13.67 -26.87
C SER A 82 8.72 -12.66 -28.00
N THR A 83 7.59 -11.96 -27.93
CA THR A 83 7.14 -11.03 -28.97
C THR A 83 7.40 -9.56 -28.62
N SER A 84 7.38 -9.20 -27.34
CA SER A 84 7.42 -7.81 -26.86
C SER A 84 8.46 -7.54 -25.77
N ALA A 85 9.10 -8.58 -25.22
CA ALA A 85 9.96 -8.49 -24.04
C ALA A 85 9.25 -8.01 -22.75
N ALA A 86 7.91 -8.09 -22.69
CA ALA A 86 7.09 -7.77 -21.53
C ALA A 86 6.39 -9.02 -20.96
N LEU A 87 5.98 -8.98 -19.69
CA LEU A 87 5.19 -10.04 -19.06
C LEU A 87 3.67 -9.87 -19.25
N GLY A 88 3.24 -8.68 -19.67
CA GLY A 88 1.83 -8.37 -19.88
C GLY A 88 1.65 -7.41 -21.03
N GLN A 89 0.44 -7.39 -21.58
CA GLN A 89 0.04 -6.42 -22.58
C GLN A 89 -1.46 -6.21 -22.58
N THR A 90 -1.86 -4.94 -22.49
CA THR A 90 -3.26 -4.53 -22.66
C THR A 90 -3.50 -3.89 -24.02
N THR A 91 -4.54 -4.35 -24.71
CA THR A 91 -5.02 -3.72 -25.95
C THR A 91 -6.42 -3.14 -25.73
N LEU A 92 -6.60 -1.90 -26.15
CA LEU A 92 -7.83 -1.14 -25.96
C LEU A 92 -8.57 -0.95 -27.27
N SER A 93 -9.90 -0.84 -27.17
CA SER A 93 -10.77 -0.45 -28.28
C SER A 93 -11.49 0.86 -27.92
N TYR A 94 -11.46 1.82 -28.85
CA TYR A 94 -11.98 3.17 -28.60
C TYR A 94 -13.06 3.57 -29.60
N ALA A 95 -13.99 4.41 -29.15
CA ALA A 95 -14.86 5.21 -29.99
C ALA A 95 -14.72 6.70 -29.63
N ALA A 96 -15.48 7.56 -30.30
CA ALA A 96 -15.42 9.01 -30.09
C ALA A 96 -15.72 9.48 -28.65
N ASN A 97 -16.26 8.60 -27.80
CA ASN A 97 -16.67 8.88 -26.42
C ASN A 97 -15.93 8.05 -25.35
N GLY A 98 -14.78 7.44 -25.69
CA GLY A 98 -13.92 6.74 -24.74
C GLY A 98 -13.64 5.27 -25.09
N ILE A 99 -13.21 4.51 -24.10
CA ILE A 99 -13.03 3.05 -24.18
C ILE A 99 -14.40 2.42 -24.42
N THR A 100 -14.45 1.46 -25.34
CA THR A 100 -15.70 0.77 -25.68
C THR A 100 -15.52 -0.74 -25.66
N ASN A 101 -16.62 -1.44 -25.44
CA ASN A 101 -16.69 -2.88 -25.63
C ASN A 101 -16.76 -3.29 -27.11
N ALA A 102 -16.73 -2.34 -28.07
CA ALA A 102 -16.71 -2.68 -29.48
C ALA A 102 -15.39 -3.37 -29.77
N ASN A 103 -15.46 -4.70 -29.83
CA ASN A 103 -14.35 -5.64 -29.89
C ASN A 103 -13.61 -5.94 -28.57
N SER A 104 -14.10 -5.48 -27.41
CA SER A 104 -13.57 -5.70 -26.05
C SER A 104 -12.08 -5.36 -25.85
N PRO A 105 -11.72 -4.50 -24.87
CA PRO A 105 -10.38 -4.52 -24.29
C PRO A 105 -9.88 -5.94 -24.00
N VAL A 106 -8.61 -6.20 -24.33
CA VAL A 106 -7.96 -7.50 -24.14
C VAL A 106 -6.74 -7.34 -23.25
N ILE A 107 -6.68 -8.13 -22.17
CA ILE A 107 -5.47 -8.30 -21.35
C ILE A 107 -4.80 -9.61 -21.78
N LEU A 108 -3.52 -9.51 -22.11
CA LEU A 108 -2.63 -10.64 -22.41
C LEU A 108 -1.65 -10.75 -21.24
N LEU A 109 -1.63 -11.92 -20.61
CA LEU A 109 -0.68 -12.24 -19.54
C LEU A 109 0.32 -13.26 -20.08
N GLU A 110 1.58 -13.18 -19.67
CA GLU A 110 2.59 -14.15 -20.07
C GLU A 110 2.18 -15.58 -19.69
N ASP A 111 2.36 -16.51 -20.62
CA ASP A 111 1.96 -17.90 -20.44
C ASP A 111 2.91 -18.64 -19.48
N PRO A 112 2.39 -19.25 -18.39
CA PRO A 112 3.20 -20.04 -17.46
C PRO A 112 3.85 -21.29 -18.09
N ASN A 113 3.47 -21.68 -19.30
CA ASN A 113 4.16 -22.74 -20.04
C ASN A 113 5.45 -22.25 -20.72
N GLU A 114 5.59 -20.94 -20.95
CA GLU A 114 6.78 -20.31 -21.52
C GLU A 114 7.65 -19.73 -20.40
N THR A 115 7.06 -18.90 -19.53
CA THR A 115 7.72 -18.31 -18.34
C THR A 115 6.98 -18.76 -17.07
N PRO A 116 7.44 -19.82 -16.38
CA PRO A 116 6.68 -20.48 -15.32
C PRO A 116 6.32 -19.57 -14.14
N LEU A 117 5.14 -19.82 -13.56
CA LEU A 117 4.79 -19.28 -12.25
C LEU A 117 5.27 -20.21 -11.14
N VAL A 118 5.97 -19.65 -10.15
CA VAL A 118 6.49 -20.36 -8.98
C VAL A 118 5.89 -19.74 -7.72
N ALA A 119 5.31 -20.57 -6.87
CA ALA A 119 4.83 -20.14 -5.57
C ALA A 119 5.99 -20.08 -4.57
N ASP A 120 6.04 -19.03 -3.75
CA ASP A 120 6.93 -18.96 -2.59
C ASP A 120 6.40 -19.80 -1.41
N SER A 121 7.04 -19.69 -0.24
CA SER A 121 6.60 -20.39 0.97
C SER A 121 5.26 -19.90 1.54
N THR A 122 4.81 -18.71 1.13
CA THR A 122 3.54 -18.10 1.58
C THR A 122 2.39 -18.36 0.61
N GLY A 123 2.70 -18.86 -0.60
CA GLY A 123 1.74 -19.17 -1.65
C GLY A 123 1.58 -18.06 -2.68
N ILE A 124 2.39 -16.99 -2.62
CA ILE A 124 2.41 -15.91 -3.60
C ILE A 124 3.06 -16.41 -4.89
N LEU A 125 2.40 -16.16 -6.02
CA LEU A 125 2.90 -16.55 -7.35
C LEU A 125 3.86 -15.49 -7.92
N TYR A 126 5.02 -15.94 -8.39
CA TYR A 126 6.05 -15.15 -9.07
C TYR A 126 6.32 -15.73 -10.45
N TYR A 127 6.64 -14.88 -11.42
CA TYR A 127 7.24 -15.36 -12.66
C TYR A 127 8.69 -15.79 -12.39
N SER A 128 9.02 -17.05 -12.71
CA SER A 128 10.41 -17.52 -12.70
C SER A 128 11.12 -16.93 -13.91
N GLN A 129 12.22 -16.20 -13.70
CA GLN A 129 13.01 -15.50 -14.72
C GLN A 129 12.59 -15.73 -16.18
N GLY A 130 12.00 -14.70 -16.78
CA GLY A 130 12.04 -14.52 -18.23
C GLY A 130 13.47 -14.23 -18.69
N ALA A 131 13.75 -14.34 -20.00
CA ALA A 131 15.08 -14.18 -20.60
C ALA A 131 15.71 -12.77 -20.40
N ASN A 132 14.98 -11.83 -19.80
CA ASN A 132 15.37 -10.46 -19.52
C ASN A 132 15.30 -10.21 -18.00
N SER A 133 16.45 -9.94 -17.38
CA SER A 133 16.79 -10.20 -15.97
C SER A 133 16.23 -9.23 -14.92
N GLU A 134 14.98 -8.79 -15.03
CA GLU A 134 14.32 -7.93 -14.01
C GLU A 134 13.09 -8.62 -13.36
N SER A 135 12.71 -9.82 -13.84
CA SER A 135 11.41 -10.48 -13.58
C SER A 135 11.32 -11.36 -12.33
N GLU A 136 12.41 -11.62 -11.59
CA GLU A 136 12.35 -12.50 -10.40
C GLU A 136 11.48 -11.96 -9.27
N ASP A 137 11.24 -10.65 -9.27
CA ASP A 137 10.49 -9.97 -8.21
C ASP A 137 9.04 -9.63 -8.59
N THR A 138 8.63 -9.87 -9.85
CA THR A 138 7.28 -9.57 -10.33
C THR A 138 6.30 -10.64 -9.87
N THR A 139 5.34 -10.25 -9.03
CA THR A 139 4.25 -11.15 -8.63
C THR A 139 3.19 -11.22 -9.73
N PHE A 140 2.47 -12.34 -9.81
CA PHE A 140 1.38 -12.50 -10.76
C PHE A 140 0.25 -11.48 -10.47
N LEU A 141 -0.15 -11.34 -9.22
CA LEU A 141 -1.11 -10.32 -8.78
C LEU A 141 -0.72 -8.91 -9.24
N GLN A 142 0.53 -8.49 -8.98
CA GLN A 142 1.05 -7.16 -9.36
C GLN A 142 0.94 -6.90 -10.87
N LEU A 143 1.33 -7.88 -11.69
CA LEU A 143 1.20 -7.76 -13.14
C LEU A 143 -0.27 -7.60 -13.56
N VAL A 144 -1.17 -8.41 -12.99
CA VAL A 144 -2.59 -8.33 -13.32
C VAL A 144 -3.17 -6.98 -12.91
N GLU A 145 -2.77 -6.45 -11.75
CA GLU A 145 -3.17 -5.12 -11.30
C GLU A 145 -2.70 -4.03 -12.28
N HIS A 146 -1.44 -4.05 -12.70
CA HIS A 146 -0.90 -3.14 -13.73
C HIS A 146 -1.71 -3.18 -15.03
N GLU A 147 -1.96 -4.37 -15.58
CA GLU A 147 -2.71 -4.50 -16.82
C GLU A 147 -4.18 -4.07 -16.71
N ILE A 148 -4.81 -4.23 -15.53
CA ILE A 148 -6.16 -3.73 -15.30
C ILE A 148 -6.17 -2.19 -15.27
N GLY A 149 -5.13 -1.53 -14.75
CA GLY A 149 -5.06 -0.07 -14.78
C GLY A 149 -5.02 0.47 -16.20
N HIS A 150 -4.29 -0.20 -17.11
CA HIS A 150 -4.37 0.10 -18.54
C HIS A 150 -5.79 -0.06 -19.10
N VAL A 151 -6.52 -1.11 -18.71
CA VAL A 151 -7.94 -1.29 -19.09
C VAL A 151 -8.84 -0.16 -18.57
N LEU A 152 -8.45 0.46 -17.46
CA LEU A 152 -9.11 1.61 -16.86
C LEU A 152 -8.66 2.95 -17.44
N GLY A 153 -7.69 2.95 -18.35
CA GLY A 153 -7.23 4.15 -19.07
C GLY A 153 -6.00 4.83 -18.45
N PHE A 154 -5.35 4.19 -17.47
CA PHE A 154 -4.04 4.61 -16.98
C PHE A 154 -2.96 4.24 -17.99
N ALA A 155 -1.97 5.11 -18.15
CA ALA A 155 -0.76 4.82 -18.90
C ALA A 155 0.38 4.58 -17.91
N ASP A 156 1.45 3.94 -18.40
CA ASP A 156 2.71 3.87 -17.69
C ASP A 156 3.13 5.25 -17.17
N ASN A 157 3.57 5.30 -15.91
CA ASN A 157 4.10 6.50 -15.31
C ASN A 157 5.54 6.31 -14.81
N ASN A 158 6.11 7.40 -14.30
CA ASN A 158 7.50 7.45 -13.84
C ASN A 158 7.65 7.44 -12.31
N ASP A 159 6.56 7.18 -11.58
CA ASP A 159 6.60 6.97 -10.13
C ASP A 159 7.07 5.53 -9.86
N PRO A 160 8.25 5.33 -9.26
CA PRO A 160 8.78 3.99 -9.01
C PRO A 160 7.95 3.16 -8.02
N ASN A 161 7.04 3.76 -7.25
CA ASN A 161 6.20 3.06 -6.27
C ASN A 161 4.80 2.72 -6.81
N SER A 162 4.41 3.32 -7.93
CA SER A 162 3.10 3.12 -8.55
C SER A 162 3.00 1.74 -9.19
N ILE A 163 1.83 1.13 -9.09
CA ILE A 163 1.51 -0.13 -9.79
C ILE A 163 1.57 0.06 -11.31
N GLU A 164 1.31 1.28 -11.81
CA GLU A 164 1.39 1.66 -13.22
C GLU A 164 2.82 2.08 -13.64
N ASN A 165 3.85 1.76 -12.85
CA ASN A 165 5.22 1.88 -13.34
C ASN A 165 5.51 0.77 -14.36
N ALA A 166 6.19 1.10 -15.46
CA ALA A 166 6.58 0.11 -16.48
C ALA A 166 7.56 -0.96 -15.95
N SER A 167 8.26 -0.68 -14.85
CA SER A 167 9.15 -1.62 -14.16
C SER A 167 8.47 -2.18 -12.91
N LEU A 168 8.02 -3.43 -12.98
CA LEU A 168 7.40 -4.13 -11.85
C LEU A 168 8.46 -4.78 -10.96
N THR A 169 8.63 -4.24 -9.75
CA THR A 169 9.66 -4.63 -8.78
C THR A 169 9.02 -4.91 -7.41
N SER A 170 9.85 -5.19 -6.40
CA SER A 170 9.36 -5.40 -5.03
C SER A 170 8.80 -4.14 -4.35
N ILE A 171 9.13 -2.93 -4.83
CA ILE A 171 8.71 -1.67 -4.20
C ILE A 171 7.32 -1.18 -4.64
N ASN A 172 6.76 -1.73 -5.73
CA ASN A 172 5.47 -1.33 -6.31
C ASN A 172 4.52 -2.53 -6.49
N ARG A 173 4.44 -3.38 -5.48
CA ARG A 173 3.53 -4.56 -5.46
C ARG A 173 2.09 -4.22 -5.09
N GLY A 174 1.79 -2.97 -4.80
CA GLY A 174 0.45 -2.49 -4.49
C GLY A 174 0.30 -1.03 -4.90
N PHE A 175 -0.92 -0.51 -4.74
CA PHE A 175 -1.22 0.87 -5.12
C PHE A 175 -0.53 1.89 -4.23
N ASP A 176 -0.08 2.98 -4.84
CA ASP A 176 0.40 4.15 -4.13
C ASP A 176 -0.55 5.36 -4.26
N GLY A 177 -0.09 6.52 -3.79
CA GLY A 177 -0.83 7.77 -3.91
C GLY A 177 -1.06 8.21 -5.37
N THR A 178 -0.11 7.93 -6.27
CA THR A 178 -0.21 8.24 -7.70
C THR A 178 -1.36 7.46 -8.34
N ASP A 179 -1.48 6.16 -8.05
CA ASP A 179 -2.55 5.29 -8.54
C ASP A 179 -3.92 5.75 -8.06
N LEU A 180 -4.04 6.07 -6.77
CA LEU A 180 -5.28 6.52 -6.17
C LEU A 180 -5.75 7.88 -6.71
N ILE A 181 -4.83 8.85 -6.82
CA ILE A 181 -5.16 10.17 -7.37
C ILE A 181 -5.62 10.03 -8.83
N GLY A 182 -4.96 9.17 -9.61
CA GLY A 182 -5.40 8.87 -10.98
C GLY A 182 -6.80 8.25 -10.98
N ALA A 183 -7.08 7.28 -10.12
CA ALA A 183 -8.37 6.60 -10.05
C ALA A 183 -9.51 7.56 -9.70
N LEU A 184 -9.30 8.40 -8.69
CA LEU A 184 -10.28 9.41 -8.28
C LEU A 184 -10.47 10.50 -9.34
N THR A 185 -9.43 10.80 -10.13
CA THR A 185 -9.56 11.75 -11.23
C THR A 185 -10.36 11.18 -12.39
N LEU A 186 -10.14 9.91 -12.76
CA LEU A 186 -10.86 9.27 -13.85
C LEU A 186 -12.28 8.88 -13.48
N TYR A 187 -12.51 8.48 -12.23
CA TYR A 187 -13.76 7.92 -11.73
C TYR A 187 -14.30 8.67 -10.50
N PRO A 188 -14.56 10.00 -10.61
CA PRO A 188 -14.89 10.86 -9.46
C PRO A 188 -16.26 10.59 -8.82
N SER A 189 -17.15 9.86 -9.51
CA SER A 189 -18.50 9.52 -9.02
C SER A 189 -18.49 8.73 -7.70
N PHE A 190 -17.37 8.12 -7.35
CA PHE A 190 -17.12 7.46 -6.07
C PHE A 190 -17.19 8.42 -4.85
N SER A 191 -16.88 9.71 -5.04
CA SER A 191 -16.88 10.73 -3.96
C SER A 191 -18.28 11.07 -3.40
N THR A 192 -19.37 10.62 -4.03
CA THR A 192 -20.74 11.08 -3.72
C THR A 192 -21.66 10.04 -3.07
N GLY A 193 -21.14 8.86 -2.71
CA GLY A 193 -21.91 7.81 -2.03
C GLY A 193 -22.31 8.18 -0.60
N THR A 194 -23.61 8.25 -0.32
CA THR A 194 -24.14 8.52 1.02
C THR A 194 -24.00 7.28 1.91
N LEU A 195 -23.45 7.46 3.13
CA LEU A 195 -23.17 6.41 4.10
C LEU A 195 -24.39 5.52 4.44
N PRO A 196 -24.27 4.18 4.44
CA PRO A 196 -25.22 3.32 5.15
C PRO A 196 -24.95 3.36 6.66
N THR A 197 -25.99 3.61 7.46
CA THR A 197 -25.93 3.49 8.92
C THR A 197 -25.88 2.02 9.31
N VAL A 198 -24.77 1.55 9.91
CA VAL A 198 -24.66 0.18 10.43
C VAL A 198 -24.68 0.20 11.96
N THR A 199 -25.64 -0.54 12.51
CA THR A 199 -25.83 -0.81 13.93
C THR A 199 -24.95 -1.99 14.35
N THR A 200 -24.34 -1.89 15.53
CA THR A 200 -23.32 -2.76 16.11
C THR A 200 -23.76 -4.21 16.34
N ALA A 201 -22.86 -5.16 16.05
CA ALA A 201 -22.67 -6.40 16.82
C ALA A 201 -21.32 -7.03 16.46
N VAL A 202 -20.35 -7.05 17.38
CA VAL A 202 -19.09 -7.82 17.24
C VAL A 202 -18.97 -8.73 18.45
N THR A 203 -18.81 -10.03 18.18
CA THR A 203 -18.39 -11.05 19.16
C THR A 203 -16.89 -11.28 19.03
N THR A 204 -16.19 -11.21 20.17
CA THR A 204 -14.74 -11.40 20.31
C THR A 204 -14.33 -12.87 20.28
N ALA A 205 -13.17 -13.16 19.69
CA ALA A 205 -12.39 -14.38 19.96
C ALA A 205 -10.89 -14.08 19.83
N ALA A 206 -10.10 -14.49 20.83
CA ALA A 206 -8.68 -14.22 20.99
C ALA A 206 -7.84 -15.52 20.97
N ALA A 207 -6.59 -15.45 20.49
CA ALA A 207 -5.41 -16.28 20.83
C ALA A 207 -4.22 -15.77 19.97
N SER A 208 -3.04 -15.35 20.47
CA SER A 208 -2.00 -15.94 21.34
C SER A 208 -1.11 -17.01 20.69
N ALA A 209 0.19 -16.68 20.46
CA ALA A 209 1.38 -17.49 20.80
C ALA A 209 2.71 -16.84 20.35
N THR A 210 3.69 -16.77 21.25
CA THR A 210 5.15 -16.52 21.04
C THR A 210 5.89 -17.81 20.62
N PRO A 211 7.07 -17.76 19.95
CA PRO A 211 8.36 -17.93 20.68
C PRO A 211 9.66 -17.33 20.08
N ASP A 212 10.54 -16.92 21.02
CA ASP A 212 12.00 -17.02 21.21
C ASP A 212 13.04 -17.31 20.08
N VAL A 213 14.25 -16.74 20.30
CA VAL A 213 15.36 -16.33 19.41
C VAL A 213 16.47 -17.38 19.21
N VAL A 214 17.15 -17.41 18.04
CA VAL A 214 18.62 -17.58 17.90
C VAL A 214 19.15 -16.91 16.62
N ALA A 215 20.08 -15.95 16.75
CA ALA A 215 20.83 -15.31 15.66
C ALA A 215 22.31 -15.72 15.64
N THR A 216 22.91 -15.70 14.45
CA THR A 216 24.37 -15.53 14.26
C THR A 216 24.64 -14.79 12.96
N SER A 217 25.19 -13.57 13.04
CA SER A 217 25.85 -12.93 11.90
C SER A 217 27.20 -12.33 12.33
N THR A 218 28.18 -12.49 11.44
CA THR A 218 29.58 -12.10 11.57
C THR A 218 29.80 -10.70 11.01
N ALA A 219 30.31 -9.79 11.83
CA ALA A 219 30.74 -8.45 11.43
C ALA A 219 32.14 -8.45 10.81
N ALA A 220 32.40 -7.49 9.91
CA ALA A 220 33.75 -7.02 9.62
C ALA A 220 33.76 -5.51 9.27
N SER A 221 34.24 -4.72 10.25
CA SER A 221 34.86 -3.38 10.17
C SER A 221 35.98 -3.31 9.11
N SER A 222 36.53 -2.19 8.61
CA SER A 222 36.39 -0.72 8.76
C SER A 222 37.48 -0.10 7.87
N THR A 223 37.41 1.20 7.54
CA THR A 223 38.65 2.03 7.50
C THR A 223 38.37 3.49 7.87
N SER A 224 39.30 4.04 8.66
CA SER A 224 39.23 5.29 9.43
C SER A 224 39.68 6.53 8.63
N GLY A 225 38.98 7.64 8.81
CA GLY A 225 39.40 8.99 8.40
C GLY A 225 38.92 10.02 9.44
N SER A 226 39.84 10.90 9.87
CA SER A 226 39.60 11.96 10.85
C SER A 226 38.57 12.98 10.35
N THR A 227 37.42 13.10 11.01
CA THR A 227 36.43 14.15 10.77
C THR A 227 35.79 14.61 12.07
N THR A 228 35.48 15.91 12.16
CA THR A 228 34.53 16.46 13.13
C THR A 228 33.30 15.56 13.14
N THR A 229 33.05 14.85 14.24
CA THR A 229 31.96 13.89 14.34
C THR A 229 30.65 14.66 14.13
N ALA A 230 29.94 14.35 13.05
CA ALA A 230 28.61 14.88 12.80
C ALA A 230 27.74 14.59 14.04
N PRO A 231 26.85 15.52 14.44
CA PRO A 231 25.99 15.29 15.59
C PRO A 231 25.16 14.01 15.35
N THR A 232 25.05 13.18 16.38
CA THR A 232 24.08 12.08 16.37
C THR A 232 22.69 12.68 16.30
N LEU A 233 21.90 12.22 15.34
CA LEU A 233 20.52 12.68 15.13
C LEU A 233 19.53 11.63 15.62
N PHE A 234 19.83 10.35 15.44
CA PHE A 234 19.01 9.23 15.90
C PHE A 234 19.85 8.18 16.65
N THR A 235 19.21 7.40 17.51
CA THR A 235 19.79 6.17 18.05
C THR A 235 18.94 4.99 17.67
N LEU A 236 19.54 4.00 17.01
CA LEU A 236 18.94 2.71 16.71
C LEU A 236 19.43 1.69 17.75
N SER A 237 18.52 1.04 18.47
CA SER A 237 18.85 -0.07 19.34
C SER A 237 18.22 -1.37 18.84
N ASP A 238 19.05 -2.36 18.59
CA ASP A 238 18.66 -3.72 18.20
C ASP A 238 19.39 -4.71 19.12
N ASN A 239 18.63 -5.63 19.73
CA ASN A 239 19.13 -6.73 20.55
C ASN A 239 20.16 -6.30 21.63
N GLY A 240 19.93 -5.13 22.25
CA GLY A 240 20.79 -4.56 23.29
C GLY A 240 22.04 -3.84 22.79
N SER A 241 22.25 -3.75 21.47
CA SER A 241 23.28 -2.93 20.84
C SER A 241 22.68 -1.60 20.38
N THR A 242 23.30 -0.48 20.74
CA THR A 242 22.86 0.87 20.34
C THR A 242 23.86 1.50 19.38
N THR A 243 23.36 1.94 18.23
CA THR A 243 24.13 2.63 17.19
C THR A 243 23.67 4.08 17.06
N ALA A 244 24.63 5.00 16.99
CA ALA A 244 24.37 6.39 16.66
C ALA A 244 24.22 6.54 15.15
N VAL A 245 23.14 7.19 14.72
CA VAL A 245 22.78 7.34 13.30
C VAL A 245 22.64 8.81 12.94
N THR A 246 23.09 9.17 11.74
CA THR A 246 22.89 10.47 11.10
C THR A 246 21.63 10.46 10.24
N ALA A 247 21.20 11.61 9.73
CA ALA A 247 20.06 11.66 8.82
C ALA A 247 20.42 11.11 7.43
N ASP A 248 19.43 10.48 6.80
CA ASP A 248 19.42 10.09 5.40
C ASP A 248 18.71 11.15 4.54
N SER A 249 18.84 11.03 3.22
CA SER A 249 17.98 11.78 2.29
C SER A 249 16.63 11.07 2.13
N TYR A 250 15.54 11.78 2.38
CA TYR A 250 14.20 11.23 2.16
C TYR A 250 13.68 11.51 0.75
N THR A 251 13.18 10.47 0.08
CA THR A 251 12.46 10.57 -1.20
C THR A 251 11.17 9.73 -1.19
N GLY A 252 10.68 9.37 0.00
CA GLY A 252 9.49 8.53 0.16
C GLY A 252 8.17 9.29 0.09
N PRO A 253 7.04 8.56 0.17
CA PRO A 253 5.69 9.09 -0.09
C PRO A 253 5.27 10.19 0.89
N LEU A 254 5.81 10.22 2.10
CA LEU A 254 5.52 11.24 3.11
C LEU A 254 6.27 12.57 2.90
N GLY A 255 6.87 12.78 1.73
CA GLY A 255 7.75 13.93 1.46
C GLY A 255 7.06 15.28 1.64
N PHE A 256 5.73 15.29 1.60
CA PHE A 256 4.88 16.46 1.84
C PHE A 256 4.72 16.81 3.32
N LEU A 257 4.96 15.88 4.25
CA LEU A 257 4.89 16.16 5.68
C LEU A 257 6.13 16.97 6.11
N PRO A 258 5.99 17.95 7.02
CA PRO A 258 7.13 18.77 7.44
C PRO A 258 8.19 17.96 8.20
N HIS A 259 9.38 17.79 7.60
CA HIS A 259 10.53 17.17 8.24
C HIS A 259 11.84 17.84 7.82
N GLY A 260 12.86 17.77 8.68
CA GLY A 260 14.20 18.31 8.43
C GLY A 260 15.28 17.24 8.40
N ASP A 261 15.17 16.27 9.31
CA ASP A 261 16.02 15.10 9.41
C ASP A 261 15.18 13.84 9.22
N PHE A 262 15.74 12.82 8.56
CA PHE A 262 15.05 11.58 8.26
C PHE A 262 15.91 10.37 8.61
N PHE A 263 15.29 9.31 9.09
CA PHE A 263 15.90 8.00 9.18
C PHE A 263 14.86 6.90 8.94
N SER A 264 15.23 5.89 8.15
CA SER A 264 14.39 4.72 7.90
C SER A 264 15.17 3.44 8.15
N TYR A 265 14.52 2.51 8.84
CA TYR A 265 15.03 1.17 9.08
C TYR A 265 14.13 0.13 8.41
N ASN A 266 14.57 -0.48 7.31
CA ASN A 266 13.75 -1.45 6.55
C ASN A 266 13.94 -2.92 7.00
N GLY A 267 14.34 -3.13 8.26
CA GLY A 267 14.53 -4.47 8.82
C GLY A 267 13.21 -5.19 9.12
N SER A 268 13.32 -6.41 9.67
CA SER A 268 12.18 -7.24 10.07
C SER A 268 12.20 -7.66 11.54
N ASP A 269 13.20 -7.15 12.25
CA ASP A 269 13.51 -7.34 13.66
C ASP A 269 12.95 -6.18 14.49
N ASN A 270 12.83 -6.42 15.79
CA ASN A 270 12.29 -5.44 16.72
C ASN A 270 13.36 -4.40 17.07
N VAL A 271 13.10 -3.15 16.72
CA VAL A 271 14.05 -2.06 16.96
C VAL A 271 13.47 -0.95 17.83
N ASN A 272 14.36 -0.21 18.49
CA ASN A 272 14.02 1.04 19.15
C ASN A 272 14.78 2.18 18.48
N ILE A 273 14.03 3.12 17.89
CA ILE A 273 14.56 4.27 17.20
C ILE A 273 14.11 5.55 17.92
N VAL A 274 15.08 6.29 18.44
CA VAL A 274 14.84 7.53 19.18
C VAL A 274 15.48 8.71 18.47
N ALA A 275 14.69 9.76 18.18
CA ALA A 275 15.24 11.03 17.77
C ALA A 275 15.95 11.73 18.93
N SER A 276 17.17 12.18 18.70
CA SER A 276 17.92 13.00 19.65
C SER A 276 17.43 14.45 19.65
N SER A 277 17.82 15.22 20.67
CA SER A 277 17.58 16.66 20.73
C SER A 277 18.28 17.48 19.64
N ASN A 278 19.18 16.87 18.86
CA ASN A 278 19.84 17.53 17.73
C ASN A 278 19.04 17.39 16.43
N ALA A 279 18.09 16.44 16.37
CA ALA A 279 17.25 16.25 15.20
C ALA A 279 16.25 17.40 15.09
N THR A 280 16.16 17.99 13.90
CA THR A 280 15.23 19.05 13.57
C THR A 280 14.09 18.46 12.76
N ASN A 281 12.89 18.49 13.33
CA ASN A 281 11.69 17.94 12.75
C ASN A 281 11.88 16.50 12.21
N PRO A 282 12.20 15.51 13.06
CA PRO A 282 12.54 14.16 12.62
C PRO A 282 11.36 13.46 11.95
N LEU A 283 11.62 12.82 10.82
CA LEU A 283 10.81 11.72 10.29
C LEU A 283 11.52 10.40 10.61
N ILE A 284 10.84 9.50 11.29
CA ILE A 284 11.33 8.16 11.59
C ILE A 284 10.39 7.14 10.95
N ALA A 285 10.95 6.25 10.12
CA ALA A 285 10.22 5.12 9.56
C ALA A 285 10.88 3.78 9.94
N SER A 286 10.07 2.74 10.11
CA SER A 286 10.53 1.37 10.40
C SER A 286 9.91 0.33 9.46
N GLY A 287 10.47 -0.87 9.48
CA GLY A 287 10.06 -2.00 8.66
C GLY A 287 9.03 -2.84 9.39
N SER A 288 9.09 -4.16 9.23
CA SER A 288 8.19 -5.03 9.98
C SER A 288 8.74 -5.35 11.37
N GLY A 289 7.90 -5.46 12.39
CA GLY A 289 8.39 -5.88 13.71
C GLY A 289 7.47 -5.54 14.87
N ILE A 290 8.06 -5.53 16.05
CA ILE A 290 7.51 -4.86 17.24
C ILE A 290 8.45 -3.71 17.53
N ASP A 291 8.21 -2.59 16.87
CA ASP A 291 9.13 -1.46 16.89
C ASP A 291 8.71 -0.41 17.91
N LEU A 292 9.70 0.33 18.43
CA LEU A 292 9.47 1.50 19.26
C LEU A 292 10.05 2.72 18.54
N LEU A 293 9.18 3.64 18.16
CA LEU A 293 9.53 4.90 17.52
C LEU A 293 9.31 6.04 18.50
N GLN A 294 10.32 6.86 18.74
CA GLN A 294 10.19 8.02 19.62
C GLN A 294 10.63 9.30 18.92
N GLY A 295 9.69 10.24 18.81
CA GLY A 295 9.91 11.57 18.28
C GLY A 295 10.81 12.44 19.16
N THR A 296 11.04 13.68 18.75
CA THR A 296 11.82 14.64 19.55
C THR A 296 10.97 15.32 20.60
N ALA A 297 11.59 15.78 21.68
CA ALA A 297 10.91 16.53 22.74
C ALA A 297 10.52 17.97 22.35
N THR A 298 11.02 18.48 21.22
CA THR A 298 10.78 19.85 20.75
C THR A 298 10.65 19.90 19.24
N GLY A 299 9.72 20.69 18.73
CA GLY A 299 9.47 20.80 17.29
C GLY A 299 8.36 19.86 16.86
N THR A 300 8.36 19.48 15.58
CA THR A 300 7.39 18.52 15.03
C THR A 300 8.04 17.16 14.81
N SER A 301 7.35 16.04 14.99
CA SER A 301 7.88 14.73 14.58
C SER A 301 6.92 14.06 13.59
N VAL A 302 7.44 13.19 12.74
CA VAL A 302 6.64 12.28 11.92
C VAL A 302 7.09 10.85 12.24
N LEU A 303 6.16 10.00 12.68
CA LEU A 303 6.44 8.60 13.02
C LEU A 303 5.61 7.71 12.07
N ASP A 304 6.30 6.82 11.38
CA ASP A 304 5.76 5.93 10.34
C ASP A 304 6.18 4.49 10.64
N ALA A 305 5.41 3.82 11.48
CA ALA A 305 5.68 2.44 11.84
C ALA A 305 5.28 1.50 10.70
N GLY A 306 6.13 0.53 10.39
CA GLY A 306 5.77 -0.49 9.40
C GLY A 306 4.87 -1.56 9.99
N THR A 307 4.75 -2.70 9.30
CA THR A 307 3.80 -3.75 9.70
C THR A 307 4.16 -4.43 11.03
N GLY A 308 3.16 -4.81 11.81
CA GLY A 308 3.37 -5.49 13.10
C GLY A 308 2.71 -4.73 14.24
N ALA A 309 3.26 -4.84 15.44
CA ALA A 309 2.68 -4.21 16.62
C ALA A 309 3.66 -3.20 17.23
N ASN A 310 3.46 -1.92 16.99
CA ASN A 310 4.47 -0.90 17.27
C ASN A 310 4.05 0.05 18.39
N ILE A 311 5.03 0.67 19.04
CA ILE A 311 4.81 1.70 20.07
C ILE A 311 5.41 3.01 19.56
N ASP A 312 4.53 3.97 19.29
CA ASP A 312 4.94 5.27 18.80
C ASP A 312 4.73 6.31 19.89
N ILE A 313 5.79 7.01 20.24
CA ILE A 313 5.83 7.89 21.41
C ILE A 313 6.06 9.32 20.95
N ASP A 314 5.12 10.22 21.27
CA ASP A 314 5.44 11.65 21.24
C ASP A 314 6.52 11.95 22.28
N GLY A 315 7.64 12.48 21.79
CA GLY A 315 8.86 12.68 22.57
C GLY A 315 8.77 13.81 23.60
N GLY A 316 7.71 14.64 23.60
CA GLY A 316 7.54 15.75 24.53
C GLY A 316 6.39 16.69 24.19
N ASN A 317 6.52 17.99 24.43
CA ASN A 317 5.46 18.98 24.14
C ASN A 317 5.47 19.43 22.66
N GLY A 318 5.94 18.57 21.76
CA GLY A 318 5.96 18.81 20.32
C GLY A 318 4.58 18.64 19.70
N ALA A 319 4.50 18.73 18.38
CA ALA A 319 3.37 18.18 17.64
C ALA A 319 3.90 16.97 16.87
N THR A 320 3.32 15.80 17.09
CA THR A 320 3.72 14.58 16.41
C THR A 320 2.62 14.14 15.45
N THR A 321 3.00 13.93 14.19
CA THR A 321 2.16 13.28 13.19
C THR A 321 2.49 11.81 13.18
N PHE A 322 1.52 10.99 13.55
CA PHE A 322 1.57 9.54 13.43
C PHE A 322 0.99 9.15 12.07
N VAL A 323 1.61 8.18 11.41
CA VAL A 323 1.26 7.77 10.05
C VAL A 323 0.89 6.30 10.08
N GLN A 324 -0.28 6.03 9.53
CA GLN A 324 -0.91 4.72 9.48
C GLN A 324 -1.15 4.40 8.00
N ASN A 325 -0.62 3.28 7.54
CA ASN A 325 -0.54 2.90 6.13
C ASN A 325 -1.46 1.71 5.84
N GLY A 326 -2.77 1.92 5.77
CA GLY A 326 -3.75 0.86 5.47
C GLY A 326 -3.61 0.19 4.08
N TYR A 327 -2.66 0.64 3.26
CA TYR A 327 -2.28 0.04 1.98
C TYR A 327 -1.22 -1.06 2.10
N VAL A 328 -0.42 -1.10 3.17
CA VAL A 328 0.58 -2.17 3.33
C VAL A 328 -0.10 -3.48 3.69
N SER A 329 0.32 -4.56 3.04
CA SER A 329 -0.21 -5.90 3.30
C SER A 329 0.24 -6.38 4.67
N GLY A 330 -0.71 -6.74 5.53
CA GLY A 330 -0.42 -7.21 6.88
C GLY A 330 -1.39 -6.58 7.89
N ALA A 331 -1.43 -7.14 9.09
CA ALA A 331 -2.10 -6.47 10.19
C ALA A 331 -1.11 -5.49 10.83
N THR A 332 -1.51 -4.23 10.96
CA THR A 332 -0.81 -3.22 11.75
C THR A 332 -1.59 -2.96 13.03
N TRP A 333 -0.87 -2.87 14.15
CA TRP A 333 -1.44 -2.45 15.42
C TRP A 333 -0.50 -1.54 16.19
N ASP A 334 -0.74 -0.24 16.08
CA ASP A 334 0.10 0.77 16.71
C ASP A 334 -0.48 1.26 18.03
N PHE A 335 0.41 1.53 18.99
CA PHE A 335 0.12 2.04 20.31
C PHE A 335 0.71 3.44 20.45
N LEU A 336 -0.13 4.47 20.28
CA LEU A 336 0.30 5.85 20.34
C LEU A 336 0.34 6.31 21.80
N GLN A 337 1.55 6.54 22.32
CA GLN A 337 1.78 7.03 23.67
C GLN A 337 2.01 8.54 23.68
N ASN A 338 1.52 9.18 24.74
CA ASN A 338 1.52 10.63 24.92
C ASN A 338 0.78 11.41 23.83
N PHE A 339 -0.18 10.78 23.14
CA PHE A 339 -1.01 11.45 22.12
C PHE A 339 -1.87 12.56 22.75
N HIS A 340 -1.56 13.82 22.45
CA HIS A 340 -2.23 14.98 23.04
C HIS A 340 -2.12 16.27 22.22
N GLY A 341 -3.04 17.21 22.46
CA GLY A 341 -2.87 18.61 22.07
C GLY A 341 -2.78 18.83 20.57
N ALA A 342 -1.56 19.04 20.07
CA ALA A 342 -1.31 19.34 18.65
C ALA A 342 -0.97 18.09 17.81
N ASP A 343 -1.02 16.90 18.43
CA ASP A 343 -0.77 15.64 17.73
C ASP A 343 -1.92 15.27 16.79
N GLU A 344 -1.55 14.65 15.68
CA GLU A 344 -2.48 14.12 14.69
C GLU A 344 -2.06 12.71 14.30
N ASP A 345 -3.03 11.83 14.11
CA ASP A 345 -2.83 10.51 13.54
C ASP A 345 -3.52 10.48 12.16
N ILE A 346 -2.76 10.13 11.12
CA ILE A 346 -3.23 10.14 9.73
C ILE A 346 -3.33 8.70 9.24
N LEU A 347 -4.57 8.25 9.06
CA LEU A 347 -4.88 6.97 8.46
C LEU A 347 -4.98 7.10 6.95
N PHE A 348 -3.84 6.92 6.29
CA PHE A 348 -3.79 6.62 4.88
C PHE A 348 -4.38 5.22 4.65
N GLY A 349 -5.04 5.00 3.52
CA GLY A 349 -5.87 3.82 3.34
C GLY A 349 -7.35 4.11 3.47
N TYR A 350 -7.74 5.23 4.07
CA TYR A 350 -9.14 5.61 4.14
C TYR A 350 -9.69 5.98 2.75
N ILE A 351 -10.56 5.13 2.25
CA ILE A 351 -11.27 5.24 0.99
C ILE A 351 -12.72 5.69 1.28
N PRO A 352 -13.11 6.94 0.95
CA PRO A 352 -14.44 7.45 1.22
C PRO A 352 -15.56 6.57 0.65
N GLY A 353 -16.49 6.12 1.49
CA GLY A 353 -17.64 5.31 1.06
C GLY A 353 -17.38 3.81 0.96
N LEU A 354 -16.11 3.37 1.03
CA LEU A 354 -15.75 1.96 1.14
C LEU A 354 -15.24 1.60 2.53
N SER A 355 -14.33 2.41 3.05
CA SER A 355 -13.68 2.09 4.31
C SER A 355 -14.65 2.12 5.48
N LYS A 356 -14.46 1.17 6.39
CA LYS A 356 -15.18 1.12 7.65
C LYS A 356 -14.22 1.47 8.77
N LEU A 357 -14.50 2.59 9.44
CA LEU A 357 -13.81 2.98 10.66
C LEU A 357 -14.69 2.64 11.87
N THR A 358 -14.14 1.88 12.81
CA THR A 358 -14.82 1.57 14.08
C THR A 358 -13.95 1.96 15.26
N PHE A 359 -14.59 2.31 16.37
CA PHE A 359 -13.91 2.64 17.61
C PHE A 359 -14.33 1.68 18.71
N THR A 360 -13.35 1.16 19.43
CA THR A 360 -13.54 0.34 20.62
C THR A 360 -12.96 1.09 21.81
N ASP A 361 -13.78 1.32 22.83
CA ASP A 361 -13.31 1.91 24.08
C ASP A 361 -12.49 0.89 24.88
N SER A 362 -11.38 1.34 25.46
CA SER A 362 -10.54 0.58 26.38
C SER A 362 -10.02 -0.76 25.81
N ALA A 363 -9.58 -0.75 24.55
CA ALA A 363 -8.84 -1.85 23.93
C ALA A 363 -7.32 -1.58 23.98
N GLY A 364 -6.51 -2.64 23.88
CA GLY A 364 -5.06 -2.54 23.97
C GLY A 364 -4.38 -3.82 24.45
N MET A 365 -3.06 -3.73 24.68
CA MET A 365 -2.21 -4.84 25.11
C MET A 365 -1.33 -4.42 26.30
N GLY A 366 -1.18 -5.30 27.29
CA GLY A 366 -0.26 -5.05 28.41
C GLY A 366 -0.67 -3.86 29.29
N SER A 367 0.13 -2.80 29.30
CA SER A 367 -0.21 -1.53 29.99
C SER A 367 -0.84 -0.48 29.06
N ASP A 368 -0.86 -0.76 27.76
CA ASP A 368 -1.15 0.21 26.71
C ASP A 368 -2.61 0.09 26.27
N TYR A 369 -3.51 0.54 27.16
CA TYR A 369 -4.95 0.56 26.93
C TYR A 369 -5.45 1.97 26.62
N GLY A 370 -6.43 2.06 25.73
CA GLY A 370 -7.12 3.31 25.40
C GLY A 370 -8.21 3.12 24.37
N VAL A 371 -8.65 4.21 23.73
CA VAL A 371 -9.50 4.08 22.54
C VAL A 371 -8.71 3.43 21.42
N THR A 372 -9.30 2.42 20.77
CA THR A 372 -8.73 1.80 19.58
C THR A 372 -9.59 2.12 18.37
N ALA A 373 -8.99 2.76 17.37
CA ALA A 373 -9.55 2.91 16.04
C ALA A 373 -9.17 1.68 15.21
N THR A 374 -10.14 1.10 14.50
CA THR A 374 -9.90 0.03 13.52
C THR A 374 -10.37 0.54 12.17
N LEU A 375 -9.44 0.73 11.24
CA LEU A 375 -9.70 1.03 9.85
C LEU A 375 -9.71 -0.27 9.06
N LEU A 376 -10.84 -0.54 8.40
CA LEU A 376 -10.97 -1.57 7.38
C LEU A 376 -11.07 -0.86 6.03
N PRO A 377 -9.97 -0.70 5.28
CA PRO A 377 -9.96 0.11 4.08
C PRO A 377 -10.79 -0.47 2.94
N GLY A 378 -11.01 -1.80 2.95
CA GLY A 378 -11.84 -2.52 1.97
C GLY A 378 -11.05 -3.40 1.01
N ASN A 379 -9.73 -3.37 1.08
CA ASN A 379 -8.78 -4.21 0.34
C ASN A 379 -8.46 -5.55 1.05
N GLY A 380 -9.13 -5.87 2.17
CA GLY A 380 -8.87 -7.06 2.98
C GLY A 380 -7.85 -6.86 4.11
N ASN A 381 -7.15 -5.73 4.15
CA ASN A 381 -6.29 -5.35 5.26
C ASN A 381 -7.11 -4.81 6.45
N SER A 382 -6.45 -4.71 7.59
CA SER A 382 -6.97 -4.07 8.80
C SER A 382 -5.83 -3.33 9.47
N GLU A 383 -6.12 -2.10 9.86
CA GLU A 383 -5.20 -1.24 10.58
C GLU A 383 -5.84 -0.85 11.91
N GLU A 384 -5.09 -1.06 13.00
CA GLU A 384 -5.54 -0.80 14.35
C GLU A 384 -4.61 0.22 15.03
N VAL A 385 -5.19 1.20 15.70
CA VAL A 385 -4.44 2.24 16.41
C VAL A 385 -5.04 2.42 17.78
N THR A 386 -4.29 2.10 18.83
CA THR A 386 -4.66 2.33 20.22
C THR A 386 -4.03 3.64 20.71
N PHE A 387 -4.88 4.62 21.01
CA PHE A 387 -4.52 5.88 21.64
C PHE A 387 -4.39 5.71 23.15
N VAL A 388 -3.18 5.39 23.63
CA VAL A 388 -2.95 4.96 25.01
C VAL A 388 -3.35 6.05 26.00
N GLY A 389 -4.24 5.71 26.93
CA GLY A 389 -4.74 6.63 27.95
C GLY A 389 -5.76 7.65 27.47
N VAL A 390 -6.07 7.71 26.16
CA VAL A 390 -7.11 8.60 25.59
C VAL A 390 -8.48 7.95 25.76
N THR A 391 -9.50 8.77 26.04
CA THR A 391 -10.90 8.31 26.14
C THR A 391 -11.70 8.66 24.89
N MET A 392 -12.83 7.96 24.67
CA MET A 392 -13.71 8.24 23.53
C MET A 392 -14.25 9.68 23.52
N ALA A 393 -14.29 10.35 24.67
CA ALA A 393 -14.77 11.73 24.75
C ALA A 393 -13.73 12.73 24.26
N ASP A 394 -12.45 12.37 24.35
CA ASP A 394 -11.32 13.24 24.03
C ASP A 394 -10.83 13.05 22.58
N LEU A 395 -11.11 11.88 21.98
CA LEU A 395 -10.72 11.59 20.59
C LEU A 395 -11.71 12.22 19.59
N HIS A 396 -11.15 12.89 18.60
CA HIS A 396 -11.86 13.51 17.50
C HIS A 396 -11.35 12.98 16.17
N GLY A 397 -12.16 13.14 15.12
CA GLY A 397 -11.78 12.65 13.80
C GLY A 397 -12.61 13.23 12.67
N ALA A 398 -11.99 13.31 11.50
CA ALA A 398 -12.67 13.69 10.27
C ALA A 398 -12.01 13.05 9.04
N ALA A 399 -12.84 12.68 8.07
CA ALA A 399 -12.38 12.42 6.71
C ALA A 399 -11.90 13.74 6.08
N THR A 400 -10.71 13.72 5.52
CA THR A 400 -10.11 14.87 4.84
C THR A 400 -9.23 14.41 3.68
N THR A 401 -8.54 15.35 3.06
CA THR A 401 -7.55 15.09 2.03
C THR A 401 -6.21 15.65 2.51
N VAL A 402 -5.22 14.77 2.66
CA VAL A 402 -3.84 15.13 3.02
C VAL A 402 -2.99 14.97 1.77
N ASP A 403 -2.41 16.07 1.28
CA ASP A 403 -1.65 16.12 0.01
C ASP A 403 -2.34 15.46 -1.19
N GLY A 404 -3.65 15.65 -1.32
CA GLY A 404 -4.44 15.05 -2.41
C GLY A 404 -4.87 13.60 -2.16
N VAL A 405 -4.40 12.96 -1.09
CA VAL A 405 -4.76 11.59 -0.70
C VAL A 405 -5.93 11.61 0.29
N PRO A 406 -7.09 10.99 -0.02
CA PRO A 406 -8.14 10.78 0.96
C PRO A 406 -7.59 10.06 2.19
N SER A 407 -7.86 10.63 3.36
CA SER A 407 -7.34 10.15 4.62
C SER A 407 -8.38 10.35 5.71
N TRP A 408 -8.27 9.60 6.80
CA TRP A 408 -8.96 9.94 8.04
C TRP A 408 -7.93 10.48 9.02
N VAL A 409 -8.19 11.67 9.59
CA VAL A 409 -7.29 12.27 10.58
C VAL A 409 -7.95 12.22 11.94
N LEU A 410 -7.21 11.75 12.95
CA LEU A 410 -7.60 11.69 14.36
C LEU A 410 -6.75 12.67 15.18
N TRP A 411 -7.35 13.29 16.20
CA TRP A 411 -6.68 14.24 17.11
C TRP A 411 -7.38 14.30 18.46
N THR A 412 -6.79 14.98 19.45
CA THR A 412 -7.43 15.26 20.76
C THR A 412 -7.72 16.76 20.93
N SER A 413 -8.66 17.11 21.80
CA SER A 413 -9.03 18.52 22.10
C SER A 413 -8.06 19.28 22.99
#